data_AF-A0A382UTE8-F1
#
_entry.id   AF-A0A382UTE8-F1
#
_cell.length_a   1.000
_cell.length_b   1.000
_cell.length_c   1.000
_cell.angle_alpha   90.00
_cell.angle_beta   90.00
_cell.angle_gamma   90.00
#
_symmetry.space_group_name_H-M   'P 1'
#
loop_
_entity.id
_entity.type
_entity.pdbx_description
1 polymer ?
#
loop_
_entity_poly.entity_id
_entity_poly.type
_entity_poly.pdbx_seq_one_letter_code
_entity_poly.pdbx_strand_id
1 'polypeptide(L)'
;MKTLPLIIVGLSIFALSGCNVLERSWDRSKARVGLGPNNVESIGVMVEMGEKPAAIVVEIVLAYGDATVALISQTAVQTWFAEREGFCSSYSNQLDVIRIELPMGYSAQLTQLPKEHKLAQSVFVFVRETGKVEITTLSSPWIHIVDGEIILLDKPPGAKSSTKAIEALEGAKTLC
;
A
#
# COMPACT_ATOMS: atom_id res chain seq x y z
N MET A 1 36.42 42.01 -56.64
CA MET A 1 36.50 42.49 -55.24
C MET A 1 35.15 43.05 -54.84
N LYS A 2 34.62 42.59 -53.69
CA LYS A 2 33.51 43.16 -52.87
C LYS A 2 32.09 43.06 -53.47
N THR A 3 31.00 42.68 -52.78
CA THR A 3 30.64 41.80 -51.64
C THR A 3 29.11 41.88 -51.59
N LEU A 4 28.41 40.74 -51.47
CA LEU A 4 26.95 40.67 -51.21
C LEU A 4 26.61 41.16 -49.79
N PRO A 5 25.36 41.57 -49.52
CA PRO A 5 24.53 40.79 -48.56
C PRO A 5 23.06 40.70 -49.04
N LEU A 6 22.48 39.52 -49.30
CA LEU A 6 21.88 38.55 -48.37
C LEU A 6 21.08 39.19 -47.20
N ILE A 7 19.79 39.45 -47.43
CA ILE A 7 18.81 39.76 -46.37
C ILE A 7 18.02 38.48 -46.11
N ILE A 8 18.33 37.83 -44.99
CA ILE A 8 17.60 36.67 -44.46
C ILE A 8 16.40 37.21 -43.69
N VAL A 9 15.20 36.87 -44.15
CA VAL A 9 13.94 37.09 -43.43
C VAL A 9 13.93 36.15 -42.23
N GLY A 10 14.12 36.71 -41.04
CA GLY A 10 14.06 35.98 -39.76
C GLY A 10 12.62 35.55 -39.47
N LEU A 11 12.31 34.27 -39.74
CA LEU A 11 11.07 33.64 -39.33
C LEU A 11 11.17 33.26 -37.85
N SER A 12 10.46 34.01 -37.01
CA SER A 12 10.32 33.79 -35.58
C SER A 12 9.64 32.45 -35.29
N ILE A 13 10.40 31.43 -34.88
CA ILE A 13 9.85 30.19 -34.32
C ILE A 13 9.81 30.36 -32.80
N PHE A 14 8.63 30.73 -32.29
CA PHE A 14 8.24 30.54 -30.90
C PHE A 14 8.25 29.04 -30.61
N ALA A 15 9.37 28.51 -30.12
CA ALA A 15 9.40 27.19 -29.50
C ALA A 15 8.72 27.30 -28.12
N LEU A 16 7.39 27.18 -28.13
CA LEU A 16 6.63 26.76 -26.97
C LEU A 16 7.14 25.37 -26.59
N SER A 17 8.09 25.31 -25.67
CA SER A 17 8.43 24.10 -24.93
C SER A 17 7.24 23.72 -24.06
N GLY A 18 6.19 23.20 -24.68
CA GLY A 18 5.19 22.41 -24.00
C GLY A 18 5.93 21.23 -23.39
N CYS A 19 6.17 21.30 -22.07
CA CYS A 19 6.31 20.09 -21.29
C CYS A 19 4.98 19.35 -21.44
N ASN A 20 4.91 18.50 -22.47
CA ASN A 20 3.95 17.42 -22.52
C ASN A 20 4.21 16.62 -21.24
N VAL A 21 3.36 16.82 -20.24
CA VAL A 21 3.16 15.86 -19.17
C VAL A 21 2.53 14.65 -19.87
N LEU A 22 3.40 13.86 -20.50
CA LEU A 22 3.10 12.51 -20.91
C LEU A 22 2.73 11.78 -19.63
N GLU A 23 1.44 11.48 -19.51
CA GLU A 23 0.85 10.65 -18.50
C GLU A 23 1.77 9.46 -18.24
N ARG A 24 2.41 9.49 -17.07
CA ARG A 24 3.37 8.48 -16.64
C ARG A 24 2.59 7.27 -16.13
N SER A 25 1.83 6.61 -17.01
CA SER A 25 1.26 5.29 -16.75
C SER A 25 2.36 4.23 -16.92
N TRP A 26 3.32 4.26 -16.01
CA TRP A 26 4.39 3.26 -15.97
C TRP A 26 3.77 1.94 -15.52
N ASP A 27 3.90 0.90 -16.36
CA ASP A 27 3.51 -0.50 -16.13
C ASP A 27 3.75 -0.89 -14.66
N ARG A 28 2.70 -0.86 -13.83
CA ARG A 28 2.81 -1.14 -12.38
C ARG A 28 3.08 -2.61 -12.11
N SER A 29 2.77 -3.51 -13.04
CA SER A 29 3.21 -4.91 -13.03
C SER A 29 2.88 -5.55 -14.38
N LYS A 30 3.89 -6.02 -15.13
CA LYS A 30 3.67 -6.93 -16.27
C LYS A 30 3.45 -8.37 -15.77
N ALA A 31 2.54 -8.55 -14.81
CA ALA A 31 2.05 -9.86 -14.45
C ALA A 31 1.40 -10.49 -15.70
N ARG A 32 2.05 -11.52 -16.23
CA ARG A 32 1.61 -12.23 -17.43
C ARG A 32 0.18 -12.74 -17.22
N VAL A 33 -0.73 -12.20 -18.05
CA VAL A 33 -2.11 -12.64 -18.35
C VAL A 33 -2.70 -13.69 -17.41
N GLY A 34 -3.51 -13.25 -16.42
CA GLY A 34 -4.42 -14.15 -15.71
C GLY A 34 -4.95 -13.63 -14.38
N LEU A 35 -4.07 -13.24 -13.46
CA LEU A 35 -4.30 -12.69 -12.11
C LEU A 35 -2.89 -12.37 -11.59
N GLY A 36 -2.64 -11.26 -10.89
CA GLY A 36 -1.37 -11.16 -10.16
C GLY A 36 -1.33 -12.22 -9.05
N PRO A 37 -0.16 -12.53 -8.47
CA PRO A 37 0.00 -13.75 -7.68
C PRO A 37 -0.64 -13.71 -6.29
N ASN A 38 -1.44 -12.68 -5.94
CA ASN A 38 -2.10 -12.59 -4.64
C ASN A 38 -3.60 -12.92 -4.70
N ASN A 39 -4.07 -13.62 -3.67
CA ASN A 39 -5.46 -14.08 -3.54
C ASN A 39 -6.32 -13.14 -2.69
N VAL A 40 -5.74 -12.09 -2.10
CA VAL A 40 -6.39 -11.26 -1.08
C VAL A 40 -7.56 -10.48 -1.67
N GLU A 41 -8.78 -10.79 -1.25
CA GLU A 41 -10.03 -10.11 -1.60
C GLU A 41 -10.47 -9.11 -0.52
N SER A 42 -10.21 -9.46 0.75
CA SER A 42 -10.54 -8.62 1.90
C SER A 42 -9.59 -8.89 3.05
N ILE A 43 -9.48 -7.95 3.98
CA ILE A 43 -8.62 -8.09 5.16
C ILE A 43 -9.43 -7.67 6.39
N GLY A 44 -9.63 -8.60 7.32
CA GLY A 44 -10.13 -8.29 8.65
C GLY A 44 -8.98 -7.95 9.60
N VAL A 45 -9.18 -7.00 10.50
CA VAL A 45 -8.25 -6.68 11.58
C VAL A 45 -9.06 -6.65 12.88
N MET A 46 -8.58 -7.34 13.90
CA MET A 46 -9.14 -7.27 15.25
C MET A 46 -8.02 -7.10 16.26
N VAL A 47 -8.24 -6.20 17.22
CA VAL A 47 -7.33 -5.99 18.34
C VAL A 47 -8.05 -6.40 19.61
N GLU A 48 -7.48 -7.34 20.36
CA GLU A 48 -8.04 -7.77 21.63
C GLU A 48 -8.00 -6.62 22.67
N MET A 49 -8.87 -6.71 23.67
CA MET A 49 -8.91 -5.75 24.76
C MET A 49 -7.70 -5.95 25.67
N GLY A 50 -6.77 -5.00 25.67
CA GLY A 50 -5.60 -4.99 26.55
C GLY A 50 -5.76 -4.06 27.76
N GLU A 51 -4.75 -4.05 28.63
CA GLU A 51 -4.75 -3.27 29.88
C GLU A 51 -4.64 -1.75 29.68
N LYS A 52 -4.04 -1.30 28.57
CA LYS A 52 -3.82 0.13 28.29
C LYS A 52 -4.60 0.55 27.04
N PRO A 53 -5.53 1.51 27.15
CA PRO A 53 -6.29 1.96 25.99
C PRO A 53 -5.40 2.75 25.04
N ALA A 54 -4.85 2.06 24.04
CA ALA A 54 -4.09 2.66 22.95
C ALA A 54 -4.59 2.11 21.61
N ALA A 55 -4.59 2.96 20.58
CA ALA A 55 -4.87 2.51 19.22
C ALA A 55 -3.64 1.77 18.68
N ILE A 56 -3.87 0.59 18.09
CA ILE A 56 -2.85 -0.14 17.35
C ILE A 56 -2.84 0.36 15.91
N VAL A 57 -1.65 0.59 15.39
CA VAL A 57 -1.43 0.99 13.99
C VAL A 57 -1.08 -0.24 13.18
N VAL A 58 -1.91 -0.52 12.18
CA VAL A 58 -1.71 -1.58 11.20
C VAL A 58 -1.52 -0.95 9.83
N GLU A 59 -0.49 -1.36 9.10
CA GLU A 59 -0.25 -0.92 7.73
C GLU A 59 -0.18 -2.13 6.80
N ILE A 60 -1.11 -2.16 5.84
CA ILE A 60 -1.19 -3.16 4.78
C ILE A 60 -0.40 -2.63 3.60
N VAL A 61 0.56 -3.39 3.13
CA VAL A 61 1.53 -3.01 2.11
C VAL A 61 1.38 -3.94 0.92
N LEU A 62 1.01 -3.36 -0.23
CA LEU A 62 0.88 -4.06 -1.49
C LEU A 62 2.09 -3.73 -2.36
N ALA A 63 2.98 -4.70 -2.55
CA ALA A 63 4.20 -4.55 -3.33
C ALA A 63 4.03 -5.17 -4.72
N TYR A 64 4.26 -4.40 -5.77
CA TYR A 64 3.93 -4.79 -7.15
C TYR A 64 5.14 -5.27 -8.00
N GLY A 65 6.37 -4.92 -7.59
CA GLY A 65 7.59 -5.27 -8.32
C GLY A 65 8.54 -6.13 -7.49
N ASP A 66 9.28 -7.03 -8.14
CA ASP A 66 10.18 -8.01 -7.51
C ASP A 66 11.19 -7.37 -6.55
N ALA A 67 11.77 -6.23 -6.96
CA ALA A 67 12.72 -5.48 -6.14
C ALA A 67 12.07 -4.92 -4.87
N THR A 68 10.87 -4.36 -5.00
CA THR A 68 10.08 -3.83 -3.88
C THR A 68 9.66 -4.97 -2.95
N VAL A 69 9.22 -6.10 -3.49
CA VAL A 69 8.89 -7.30 -2.69
C VAL A 69 10.10 -7.77 -1.89
N ALA A 70 11.26 -7.94 -2.53
CA ALA A 70 12.48 -8.39 -1.88
C ALA A 70 12.92 -7.44 -0.76
N LEU A 71 12.79 -6.12 -0.99
CA LEU A 71 13.07 -5.09 0.01
C LEU A 71 12.12 -5.18 1.20
N ILE A 72 10.80 -5.09 0.97
CA ILE A 72 9.79 -5.10 2.04
C ILE A 72 9.81 -6.41 2.83
N SER A 73 10.07 -7.54 2.17
CA SER A 73 10.23 -8.85 2.82
C SER A 73 11.39 -8.87 3.83
N GLN A 74 12.45 -8.11 3.61
CA GLN A 74 13.59 -8.00 4.52
C GLN A 74 13.47 -6.85 5.54
N THR A 75 12.60 -5.87 5.28
CA THR A 75 12.40 -4.72 6.18
C THR A 75 11.84 -5.15 7.53
N ALA A 76 12.52 -4.76 8.61
CA ALA A 76 12.05 -4.92 9.98
C ALA A 76 10.93 -3.93 10.32
N VAL A 77 10.07 -4.27 11.28
CA VAL A 77 8.89 -3.45 11.66
C VAL A 77 9.31 -2.04 12.12
N GLN A 78 10.38 -1.94 12.91
CA GLN A 78 10.87 -0.66 13.42
C GLN A 78 11.34 0.25 12.27
N THR A 79 12.10 -0.33 11.33
CA THR A 79 12.56 0.38 10.12
C THR A 79 11.39 0.82 9.26
N TRP A 80 10.40 -0.06 9.04
CA TRP A 80 9.21 0.27 8.25
C TRP A 80 8.51 1.51 8.81
N PHE A 81 8.19 1.53 10.11
CA PHE A 81 7.48 2.66 10.70
C PHE A 81 8.34 3.93 10.84
N ALA A 82 9.66 3.81 10.93
CA ALA A 82 10.57 4.95 10.95
C ALA A 82 10.76 5.59 9.57
N GLU A 83 10.78 4.78 8.50
CA GLU A 83 11.20 5.20 7.16
C GLU A 83 10.09 5.09 6.10
N ARG A 84 8.84 4.79 6.49
CA ARG A 84 7.68 4.61 5.59
C ARG A 84 7.56 5.68 4.51
N GLU A 85 7.77 6.95 4.87
CA GLU A 85 7.70 8.05 3.90
C GLU A 85 8.80 7.98 2.83
N GLY A 86 9.98 7.49 3.21
CA GLY A 86 11.07 7.16 2.27
C GLY A 86 10.70 6.03 1.32
N PHE A 87 10.04 4.98 1.82
CA PHE A 87 9.53 3.88 0.97
C PHE A 87 8.45 4.39 -0.01
N CYS A 88 7.43 5.10 0.49
CA CYS A 88 6.38 5.65 -0.35
C CYS A 88 6.93 6.61 -1.42
N SER A 89 7.89 7.48 -1.08
CA SER A 89 8.47 8.41 -2.06
C SER A 89 9.33 7.69 -3.11
N SER A 90 10.12 6.69 -2.70
CA SER A 90 11.03 5.97 -3.60
C SER A 90 10.33 4.95 -4.49
N TYR A 91 9.21 4.39 -4.03
CA TYR A 91 8.51 3.27 -4.69
C TYR A 91 7.01 3.54 -4.93
N SER A 92 6.57 4.80 -4.98
CA SER A 92 5.15 5.22 -5.14
C SER A 92 4.39 4.59 -6.33
N ASN A 93 5.09 4.09 -7.35
CA ASN A 93 4.48 3.40 -8.49
C ASN A 93 4.49 1.87 -8.36
N GLN A 94 5.08 1.32 -7.30
CA GLN A 94 5.24 -0.11 -7.07
C GLN A 94 4.85 -0.52 -5.64
N LEU A 95 4.25 0.40 -4.88
CA LEU A 95 3.91 0.23 -3.49
C LEU A 95 2.62 1.01 -3.21
N ASP A 96 1.57 0.32 -2.76
CA ASP A 96 0.43 0.96 -2.10
C ASP A 96 0.45 0.58 -0.62
N VAL A 97 0.08 1.50 0.25
CA VAL A 97 0.08 1.37 1.71
C VAL A 97 -1.25 1.88 2.26
N ILE A 98 -1.96 1.01 2.97
CA ILE A 98 -3.21 1.32 3.63
C ILE A 98 -2.97 1.27 5.13
N ARG A 99 -3.21 2.37 5.82
CA ARG A 99 -3.09 2.44 7.28
C ARG A 99 -4.46 2.33 7.94
N ILE A 100 -4.52 1.50 8.96
CA ILE A 100 -5.67 1.34 9.85
C ILE A 100 -5.20 1.67 11.26
N GLU A 101 -5.91 2.56 11.94
CA GLU A 101 -5.74 2.81 13.37
C GLU A 101 -6.95 2.28 14.10
N LEU A 102 -6.74 1.28 14.96
CA LEU A 102 -7.83 0.57 15.62
C LEU A 102 -7.65 0.59 17.13
N PRO A 103 -8.61 1.12 17.91
CA PRO A 103 -8.60 0.99 19.36
C PRO A 103 -8.66 -0.46 19.80
N MET A 104 -8.11 -0.76 20.97
CA MET A 104 -8.25 -2.09 21.59
C MET A 104 -9.72 -2.47 21.81
N GLY A 105 -10.04 -3.75 21.58
CA GLY A 105 -11.40 -4.29 21.67
C GLY A 105 -12.28 -4.06 20.43
N TYR A 106 -11.73 -3.44 19.37
CA TYR A 106 -12.43 -3.19 18.12
C TYR A 106 -11.94 -4.09 17.00
N SER A 107 -12.79 -4.20 15.98
CA SER A 107 -12.49 -4.87 14.72
C SER A 107 -12.86 -3.97 13.54
N ALA A 108 -12.11 -4.08 12.46
CA ALA A 108 -12.35 -3.42 11.18
C ALA A 108 -12.23 -4.45 10.06
N GLN A 109 -13.05 -4.31 9.01
CA GLN A 109 -12.93 -5.12 7.81
C GLN A 109 -12.73 -4.21 6.60
N LEU A 110 -11.65 -4.46 5.87
CA LEU A 110 -11.32 -3.77 4.64
C LEU A 110 -11.76 -4.63 3.45
N THR A 111 -12.85 -4.23 2.82
CA THR A 111 -13.40 -4.87 1.60
C THR A 111 -13.08 -4.08 0.34
N GLN A 112 -12.70 -2.80 0.49
CA GLN A 112 -12.32 -1.92 -0.62
C GLN A 112 -10.80 -1.75 -0.63
N LEU A 113 -10.11 -2.66 -1.31
CA LEU A 113 -8.67 -2.57 -1.56
C LEU A 113 -8.38 -1.67 -2.78
N PRO A 114 -7.14 -1.17 -2.94
CA PRO A 114 -6.73 -0.42 -4.11
C PRO A 114 -7.15 -1.12 -5.40
N LYS A 115 -7.57 -0.34 -6.40
CA LYS A 115 -8.16 -0.87 -7.65
C LYS A 115 -7.28 -1.95 -8.30
N GLU A 116 -5.97 -1.77 -8.23
CA GLU A 116 -4.99 -2.65 -8.86
C GLU A 116 -4.43 -3.70 -7.89
N HIS A 117 -4.94 -3.83 -6.66
CA HIS A 117 -4.37 -4.71 -5.63
C HIS A 117 -4.13 -6.14 -6.11
N LYS A 118 -4.96 -6.67 -7.01
CA LYS A 118 -4.78 -8.00 -7.62
C LYS A 118 -3.52 -8.16 -8.45
N LEU A 119 -2.87 -7.06 -8.84
CA LEU A 119 -1.57 -7.06 -9.52
C LEU A 119 -0.40 -7.08 -8.55
N ALA A 120 -0.64 -6.86 -7.26
CA ALA A 120 0.41 -6.92 -6.24
C ALA A 120 1.01 -8.32 -6.20
N GLN A 121 2.34 -8.36 -6.13
CA GLN A 121 3.09 -9.60 -6.06
C GLN A 121 3.11 -10.18 -4.66
N SER A 122 3.21 -9.32 -3.66
CA SER A 122 3.09 -9.69 -2.24
C SER A 122 2.25 -8.67 -1.48
N VAL A 123 1.55 -9.17 -0.47
CA VAL A 123 0.79 -8.36 0.48
C VAL A 123 1.34 -8.62 1.88
N PHE A 124 1.89 -7.59 2.51
CA PHE A 124 2.41 -7.65 3.87
C PHE A 124 1.52 -6.85 4.81
N VAL A 125 1.44 -7.27 6.06
CA VAL A 125 0.80 -6.53 7.14
C VAL A 125 1.85 -6.24 8.19
N PHE A 126 2.09 -4.95 8.43
CA PHE A 126 2.92 -4.45 9.51
C PHE A 126 2.03 -4.00 10.67
N VAL A 127 2.31 -4.50 11.86
CA VAL A 127 1.63 -4.07 13.10
C VAL A 127 2.68 -3.42 13.98
N ARG A 128 2.47 -2.14 14.30
CA ARG A 128 3.43 -1.33 15.07
C ARG A 128 3.77 -2.01 16.40
N GLU A 129 5.06 -2.06 16.72
CA GLU A 129 5.61 -2.66 17.94
C GLU A 129 5.32 -4.17 18.13
N THR A 130 4.65 -4.81 17.15
CA THR A 130 4.18 -6.19 17.26
C THR A 130 4.92 -7.09 16.27
N GLY A 131 4.77 -6.85 14.97
CA GLY A 131 5.28 -7.80 13.99
C GLY A 131 4.97 -7.45 12.53
N LYS A 132 5.45 -8.33 11.65
CA LYS A 132 5.16 -8.33 10.22
C LYS A 132 4.72 -9.72 9.81
N VAL A 133 3.72 -9.81 8.95
CA VAL A 133 3.27 -11.07 8.36
C VAL A 133 2.99 -10.89 6.86
N GLU A 134 3.24 -11.92 6.07
CA GLU A 134 2.84 -11.96 4.66
C GLU A 134 1.51 -12.72 4.52
N ILE A 135 0.57 -12.15 3.77
CA ILE A 135 -0.79 -12.70 3.58
C ILE A 135 -1.14 -12.95 2.12
N THR A 136 -0.17 -12.84 1.22
CA THR A 136 -0.30 -12.92 -0.25
C THR A 136 -1.20 -14.05 -0.73
N THR A 137 -1.08 -15.24 -0.15
CA THR A 137 -1.80 -16.45 -0.60
C THR A 137 -3.20 -16.61 0.02
N LEU A 138 -3.57 -15.75 0.97
CA LEU A 138 -4.81 -15.85 1.74
C LEU A 138 -5.92 -15.04 1.06
N SER A 139 -7.14 -15.57 0.99
CA SER A 139 -8.23 -14.89 0.29
C SER A 139 -8.95 -13.84 1.12
N SER A 140 -9.30 -14.14 2.37
CA SER A 140 -9.96 -13.17 3.26
C SER A 140 -9.45 -13.32 4.70
N PRO A 141 -8.13 -13.10 4.93
CA PRO A 141 -7.54 -13.29 6.24
C PRO A 141 -8.05 -12.29 7.27
N TRP A 142 -8.10 -12.74 8.52
CA TRP A 142 -8.30 -11.94 9.71
C TRP A 142 -7.00 -11.86 10.49
N ILE A 143 -6.50 -10.64 10.67
CA ILE A 143 -5.33 -10.30 11.47
C ILE A 143 -5.81 -10.08 12.90
N HIS A 144 -5.62 -11.07 13.77
CA HIS A 144 -5.96 -10.98 15.18
C HIS A 144 -4.72 -10.60 15.99
N ILE A 145 -4.78 -9.46 16.68
CA ILE A 145 -3.70 -8.93 17.50
C ILE A 145 -4.08 -9.15 18.96
N VAL A 146 -3.36 -10.05 19.62
CA VAL A 146 -3.58 -10.45 21.02
C VAL A 146 -2.23 -10.53 21.72
N ASP A 147 -2.13 -9.97 22.92
CA ASP A 147 -0.93 -10.02 23.77
C ASP A 147 0.39 -9.64 23.07
N GLY A 148 0.34 -8.72 22.10
CA GLY A 148 1.51 -8.28 21.33
C GLY A 148 1.97 -9.26 20.25
N GLU A 149 1.12 -10.22 19.88
CA GLU A 149 1.37 -11.19 18.81
C GLU A 149 0.35 -11.03 17.67
N ILE A 150 0.74 -11.50 16.48
CA ILE A 150 -0.13 -11.55 15.30
C ILE A 150 -0.56 -12.99 15.05
N ILE A 151 -1.87 -13.23 15.09
CA ILE A 151 -2.49 -14.51 14.74
C ILE A 151 -3.29 -14.33 13.45
N LEU A 152 -3.03 -15.19 12.46
CA LEU A 152 -3.82 -15.23 11.23
C LEU A 152 -4.98 -16.20 11.38
N LEU A 153 -6.18 -15.75 11.02
CA LEU A 153 -7.41 -16.54 11.06
C LEU A 153 -8.13 -16.47 9.70
N ASP A 154 -8.85 -17.53 9.34
CA ASP A 154 -9.64 -17.56 8.10
C ASP A 154 -11.02 -16.89 8.25
N LYS A 155 -11.41 -16.56 9.48
CA LYS A 155 -12.73 -16.03 9.86
C LYS A 155 -12.59 -15.07 11.05
N PRO A 156 -13.55 -14.15 11.25
CA PRO A 156 -13.56 -13.31 12.43
C PRO A 156 -13.57 -14.18 13.69
N PRO A 157 -12.63 -13.98 14.62
CA PRO A 157 -12.65 -14.66 15.91
C PRO A 157 -13.91 -14.28 16.68
N GLY A 158 -14.70 -15.29 17.07
CA GLY A 158 -15.82 -15.22 18.03
C GLY A 158 -16.82 -14.09 17.82
N ALA A 159 -18.08 -14.42 17.51
CA ALA A 159 -19.24 -13.51 17.44
C ALA A 159 -19.65 -12.85 18.80
N LYS A 160 -18.67 -12.53 19.65
CA LYS A 160 -18.74 -11.63 20.81
C LYS A 160 -17.74 -10.47 20.73
N SER A 161 -17.05 -10.28 19.59
CA SER A 161 -16.50 -8.96 19.25
C SER A 161 -17.66 -7.97 19.23
N SER A 162 -17.50 -6.83 19.90
CA SER A 162 -18.57 -5.87 20.15
C SER A 162 -19.40 -5.57 18.89
N THR A 163 -20.69 -5.31 19.08
CA THR A 163 -21.74 -4.99 18.08
C THR A 163 -21.45 -3.77 17.19
N LYS A 164 -20.20 -3.30 17.14
CA LYS A 164 -19.71 -2.18 16.34
C LYS A 164 -18.60 -2.69 15.42
N ALA A 165 -18.96 -3.53 14.45
CA ALA A 165 -18.19 -3.56 13.21
C ALA A 165 -18.33 -2.17 12.60
N ILE A 166 -17.35 -1.29 12.86
CA ILE A 166 -17.23 -0.04 12.13
C ILE A 166 -16.82 -0.50 10.73
N GLU A 167 -17.69 -0.32 9.74
CA GLU A 167 -17.25 -0.39 8.35
C GLU A 167 -16.03 0.53 8.23
N ALA A 168 -14.89 -0.05 7.89
CA ALA A 168 -13.57 0.60 8.00
C ALA A 168 -13.39 1.83 7.10
N LEU A 169 -14.45 2.27 6.40
CA LEU A 169 -14.47 3.43 5.51
C LEU A 169 -14.00 4.72 6.19
N GLU A 170 -14.16 4.88 7.51
CA GLU A 170 -13.67 6.08 8.23
C GLU A 170 -12.26 5.91 8.85
N GLY A 171 -11.78 4.67 9.05
CA GLY A 171 -10.52 4.39 9.77
C GLY A 171 -9.34 3.97 8.90
N ALA A 172 -9.60 3.53 7.67
CA ALA A 172 -8.57 3.15 6.71
C ALA A 172 -8.16 4.35 5.84
N LYS A 173 -6.85 4.63 5.76
CA LYS A 173 -6.29 5.71 4.94
C LYS A 173 -5.21 5.17 4.01
N THR A 174 -5.39 5.36 2.70
CA THR A 174 -4.32 5.17 1.72
C THR A 174 -3.26 6.25 1.91
N LEU A 175 -2.00 5.85 2.05
CA LEU A 175 -0.88 6.76 2.32
C LEU A 175 -0.06 7.04 1.07
N CYS A 176 0.24 5.97 0.35
CA CYS A 176 0.63 5.88 -1.03
C CYS A 176 -0.09 4.64 -1.59
#